data_AF-A0A9P0GCB3-F1
#
_entry.id   AF-A0A9P0GCB3-F1
#
_cell.length_a   1.000
_cell.length_b   1.000
_cell.length_c   1.000
_cell.angle_alpha   90.00
_cell.angle_beta   90.00
_cell.angle_gamma   90.00
#
_symmetry.space_group_name_H-M   'P 1'
#
loop_
_entity.id
_entity.type
_entity.pdbx_description
1 polymer ?
#
loop_
_entity_poly.entity_id
_entity_poly.type
_entity_poly.pdbx_seq_one_letter_code
_entity_poly.pdbx_strand_id
1 'polypeptide(L)'
;MSVNKETEKLNQIDEREVQTTEEMSINEETEKSDQIEEREVQTAEEMSVIEETKKSDQIEEREIHTTKEIALNVEEMSILNKIHLNIQKNQQIAVSGLQQQAKRMKLQSDSKYPPLQCGTTVTIPVPDVDRSKGVVMEVTSDNFYKIGTKKGVISHLYSRNQIAPCSTTFLEIEEVADASVSLRAANS
;
A
#
# COMPACT_ATOMS: atom_id res chain seq x y z
N MET A 1 31.69 -29.47 -53.34
CA MET A 1 32.27 -30.82 -53.21
C MET A 1 33.77 -30.69 -53.47
N SER A 2 34.73 -31.12 -52.63
CA SER A 2 34.65 -31.64 -51.25
C SER A 2 36.01 -31.59 -50.49
N VAL A 3 36.11 -30.79 -49.41
CA VAL A 3 36.45 -31.18 -48.00
C VAL A 3 37.72 -32.04 -47.65
N ASN A 4 38.58 -31.52 -46.74
CA ASN A 4 39.50 -32.19 -45.75
C ASN A 4 40.90 -32.80 -46.17
N LYS A 5 41.94 -33.09 -45.33
CA LYS A 5 42.20 -33.08 -43.83
C LYS A 5 43.74 -33.22 -43.41
N GLU A 6 44.11 -32.78 -42.17
CA GLU A 6 45.02 -33.31 -41.06
C GLU A 6 46.35 -34.14 -41.25
N THR A 7 47.32 -34.35 -40.28
CA THR A 7 48.00 -33.60 -39.15
C THR A 7 49.18 -34.41 -38.45
N GLU A 8 50.16 -33.73 -37.76
CA GLU A 8 51.01 -34.20 -36.58
C GLU A 8 52.12 -35.31 -36.75
N LYS A 9 53.10 -35.71 -35.87
CA LYS A 9 53.73 -35.44 -34.49
C LYS A 9 55.12 -36.19 -34.40
N LEU A 10 56.05 -36.39 -33.39
CA LEU A 10 56.48 -36.19 -31.94
C LEU A 10 58.04 -36.58 -31.85
N ASN A 11 58.79 -36.88 -30.75
CA ASN A 11 59.34 -36.07 -29.61
C ASN A 11 60.45 -36.83 -28.74
N GLN A 12 61.18 -36.14 -27.81
CA GLN A 12 61.94 -36.60 -26.57
C GLN A 12 63.35 -37.32 -26.61
N ILE A 13 64.09 -37.52 -25.47
CA ILE A 13 64.94 -36.59 -24.61
C ILE A 13 65.72 -37.34 -23.45
N ASP A 14 66.69 -36.67 -22.75
CA ASP A 14 67.39 -36.96 -21.44
C ASP A 14 68.61 -37.96 -21.37
N GLU A 15 69.60 -37.91 -20.43
CA GLU A 15 69.87 -37.05 -19.23
C GLU A 15 71.41 -36.78 -18.94
N ARG A 16 71.86 -36.40 -17.71
CA ARG A 16 73.17 -35.71 -17.39
C ARG A 16 74.15 -36.42 -16.40
N GLU A 17 75.45 -36.06 -16.47
CA GLU A 17 76.44 -35.65 -15.40
C GLU A 17 77.91 -35.77 -15.95
N VAL A 18 78.80 -34.76 -15.95
CA VAL A 18 79.59 -34.11 -14.85
C VAL A 18 80.69 -35.05 -14.29
N GLN A 19 82.00 -34.76 -14.17
CA GLN A 19 82.96 -33.63 -14.45
C GLN A 19 84.42 -34.20 -14.27
N THR A 20 85.60 -33.69 -14.67
CA THR A 20 86.19 -32.66 -15.61
C THR A 20 87.65 -33.18 -15.94
N THR A 21 88.79 -32.53 -16.29
CA THR A 21 89.32 -31.14 -16.52
C THR A 21 90.69 -31.26 -17.25
N GLU A 22 91.01 -30.45 -18.28
CA GLU A 22 92.36 -29.90 -18.64
C GLU A 22 92.23 -28.86 -19.80
N GLU A 23 93.29 -28.13 -20.17
CA GLU A 23 93.20 -26.77 -20.75
C GLU A 23 93.09 -26.59 -22.29
N MET A 24 92.81 -25.32 -22.67
CA MET A 24 92.73 -24.71 -24.03
C MET A 24 91.50 -25.03 -24.91
N SER A 25 90.56 -24.07 -24.99
CA SER A 25 89.58 -23.93 -26.10
C SER A 25 89.00 -22.51 -26.19
N ILE A 26 88.12 -22.26 -27.17
CA ILE A 26 87.83 -20.96 -27.80
C ILE A 26 86.38 -20.46 -27.51
N ASN A 27 86.20 -19.13 -27.60
CA ASN A 27 84.95 -18.34 -27.79
C ASN A 27 84.06 -17.91 -26.59
N GLU A 28 83.47 -16.73 -26.80
CA GLU A 28 82.12 -16.26 -26.42
C GLU A 28 81.61 -16.45 -24.96
N GLU A 29 81.89 -15.49 -24.05
CA GLU A 29 80.88 -15.01 -23.06
C GLU A 29 81.30 -13.76 -22.24
N THR A 30 81.15 -12.54 -22.79
CA THR A 30 81.40 -11.28 -22.05
C THR A 30 80.42 -10.12 -22.30
N GLU A 31 79.30 -10.31 -23.01
CA GLU A 31 78.31 -9.23 -23.31
C GLU A 31 76.85 -9.58 -22.94
N LYS A 32 76.62 -10.67 -22.20
CA LYS A 32 75.27 -11.17 -21.85
C LYS A 32 74.75 -10.75 -20.46
N SER A 33 75.63 -10.34 -19.54
CA SER A 33 75.22 -10.11 -18.13
C SER A 33 74.30 -8.90 -17.99
N ASP A 34 74.67 -7.77 -18.61
CA ASP A 34 74.02 -6.47 -18.41
C ASP A 34 72.65 -6.38 -19.13
N GLN A 35 72.39 -7.27 -20.10
CA GLN A 35 71.17 -7.26 -20.93
C GLN A 35 69.97 -8.01 -20.32
N ILE A 36 70.16 -8.64 -19.16
CA ILE A 36 69.13 -9.40 -18.44
C ILE A 36 68.43 -8.49 -17.43
N GLU A 37 69.19 -7.77 -16.60
CA GLU A 37 68.66 -6.96 -15.50
C GLU A 37 67.79 -5.79 -15.98
N GLU A 38 68.18 -5.08 -17.06
CA GLU A 38 67.34 -4.02 -17.64
C GLU A 38 66.00 -4.53 -18.20
N ARG A 39 65.94 -5.77 -18.70
CA ARG A 39 64.71 -6.34 -19.28
C ARG A 39 63.70 -6.75 -18.22
N GLU A 40 64.15 -7.29 -17.10
CA GLU A 40 63.25 -7.68 -16.00
C GLU A 40 62.61 -6.44 -15.35
N VAL A 41 63.38 -5.34 -15.20
CA VAL A 41 62.85 -4.06 -14.71
C VAL A 41 61.81 -3.46 -15.67
N GLN A 42 62.12 -3.33 -16.96
CA GLN A 42 61.18 -2.77 -17.95
C GLN A 42 59.86 -3.55 -18.02
N THR A 43 59.94 -4.89 -17.99
CA THR A 43 58.75 -5.75 -18.03
C THR A 43 57.90 -5.61 -16.75
N ALA A 44 58.52 -5.39 -15.59
CA ALA A 44 57.82 -5.19 -14.33
C ALA A 44 57.13 -3.81 -14.23
N GLU A 45 57.77 -2.74 -14.71
CA GLU A 45 57.19 -1.39 -14.71
C GLU A 45 55.96 -1.29 -15.63
N GLU A 46 56.03 -1.83 -16.85
CA GLU A 46 54.86 -1.89 -17.74
C GLU A 46 53.70 -2.68 -17.11
N MET A 47 54.00 -3.82 -16.47
CA MET A 47 52.99 -4.64 -15.82
C MET A 47 52.35 -3.92 -14.61
N SER A 48 53.12 -3.15 -13.84
CA SER A 48 52.63 -2.30 -12.75
C SER A 48 51.66 -1.22 -13.25
N VAL A 49 52.05 -0.45 -14.28
CA VAL A 49 51.20 0.61 -14.87
C VAL A 49 49.93 0.03 -15.48
N ILE A 50 50.02 -1.16 -16.07
CA ILE A 50 48.87 -1.90 -16.61
C ILE A 50 47.93 -2.41 -15.49
N GLU A 51 48.43 -2.76 -14.30
CA GLU A 51 47.55 -3.07 -13.17
C GLU A 51 46.90 -1.83 -12.55
N GLU A 52 47.63 -0.72 -12.40
CA GLU A 52 47.07 0.52 -11.84
C GLU A 52 45.98 1.12 -12.73
N THR A 53 46.18 1.14 -14.06
CA THR A 53 45.16 1.59 -15.03
C THR A 53 43.91 0.71 -14.99
N LYS A 54 44.06 -0.62 -15.14
CA LYS A 54 42.94 -1.57 -15.01
C LYS A 54 42.18 -1.47 -13.68
N LYS A 55 42.86 -1.05 -12.61
CA LYS A 55 42.28 -0.85 -11.28
C LYS A 55 41.54 0.48 -11.17
N SER A 56 42.04 1.54 -11.81
CA SER A 56 41.33 2.81 -11.99
C SER A 56 40.04 2.63 -12.79
N ASP A 57 40.11 1.97 -13.94
CA ASP A 57 38.96 1.70 -14.81
C ASP A 57 37.85 0.92 -14.07
N GLN A 58 38.23 -0.13 -13.32
CA GLN A 58 37.31 -0.90 -12.48
C GLN A 58 36.73 -0.15 -11.29
N ILE A 59 37.37 0.94 -10.83
CA ILE A 59 36.83 1.81 -9.79
C ILE A 59 35.81 2.76 -10.42
N GLU A 60 36.15 3.41 -11.54
CA GLU A 60 35.22 4.27 -12.29
C GLU A 60 33.95 3.52 -12.71
N GLU A 61 34.07 2.31 -13.28
CA GLU A 61 32.89 1.50 -13.65
C GLU A 61 31.99 1.17 -12.45
N ARG A 62 32.57 0.89 -11.26
CA ARG A 62 31.82 0.60 -10.04
C ARG A 62 31.17 1.85 -9.44
N GLU A 63 31.85 2.99 -9.46
CA GLU A 63 31.27 4.26 -9.01
C GLU A 63 30.16 4.72 -9.95
N ILE A 64 30.34 4.54 -11.26
CA ILE A 64 29.32 4.78 -12.29
C ILE A 64 28.11 3.83 -12.13
N HIS A 65 28.31 2.55 -11.78
CA HIS A 65 27.22 1.64 -11.45
C HIS A 65 26.46 2.09 -10.20
N THR A 66 27.20 2.34 -9.11
CA THR A 66 26.66 2.69 -7.80
C THR A 66 25.88 4.02 -7.84
N THR A 67 26.39 5.02 -8.56
CA THR A 67 25.70 6.31 -8.73
C THR A 67 24.43 6.20 -9.59
N LYS A 68 24.42 5.36 -10.63
CA LYS A 68 23.21 5.06 -11.41
C LYS A 68 22.15 4.35 -10.56
N GLU A 69 22.56 3.37 -9.76
CA GLU A 69 21.68 2.62 -8.86
C GLU A 69 21.07 3.53 -7.78
N ILE A 70 21.88 4.40 -7.17
CA ILE A 70 21.41 5.44 -6.24
C ILE A 70 20.43 6.41 -6.93
N ALA A 71 20.71 6.85 -8.16
CA ALA A 71 19.84 7.77 -8.89
C ALA A 71 18.46 7.14 -9.19
N LEU A 72 18.44 5.88 -9.64
CA LEU A 72 17.19 5.13 -9.87
C LEU A 72 16.39 4.97 -8.57
N ASN A 73 17.04 4.57 -7.47
CA ASN A 73 16.40 4.44 -6.16
C ASN A 73 15.81 5.77 -5.65
N VAL A 74 16.44 6.92 -5.94
CA VAL A 74 15.91 8.26 -5.63
C VAL A 74 14.70 8.61 -6.49
N GLU A 75 14.68 8.23 -7.77
CA GLU A 75 13.53 8.47 -8.65
C GLU A 75 12.32 7.59 -8.26
N GLU A 76 12.53 6.30 -7.94
CA GLU A 76 11.49 5.44 -7.38
C GLU A 76 10.94 5.97 -6.05
N MET A 77 11.81 6.41 -5.14
CA MET A 77 11.42 7.07 -3.88
C MET A 77 10.56 8.31 -4.13
N SER A 78 10.89 9.12 -5.14
CA SER A 78 10.11 10.30 -5.56
C SER A 78 8.71 9.91 -6.08
N ILE A 79 8.62 8.87 -6.91
CA ILE A 79 7.36 8.35 -7.45
C ILE A 79 6.47 7.80 -6.31
N LEU A 80 7.02 7.01 -5.40
CA LEU A 80 6.29 6.43 -4.26
C LEU A 80 5.75 7.52 -3.32
N ASN A 81 6.55 8.54 -3.00
CA ASN A 81 6.11 9.69 -2.21
C ASN A 81 4.95 10.44 -2.91
N LYS A 82 5.04 10.65 -4.23
CA LYS A 82 3.97 11.29 -5.03
C LYS A 82 2.69 10.47 -5.04
N ILE A 83 2.78 9.14 -5.09
CA ILE A 83 1.62 8.23 -4.96
C ILE A 83 1.02 8.34 -3.56
N HIS A 84 1.83 8.29 -2.51
CA HIS A 84 1.38 8.39 -1.11
C HIS A 84 0.62 9.69 -0.82
N LEU A 85 1.16 10.84 -1.25
CA LEU A 85 0.51 12.15 -1.12
C LEU A 85 -0.82 12.23 -1.88
N ASN A 86 -0.91 11.63 -3.07
CA ASN A 86 -2.16 11.55 -3.82
C ASN A 86 -3.21 10.67 -3.12
N ILE A 87 -2.80 9.55 -2.52
CA ILE A 87 -3.69 8.67 -1.74
C ILE A 87 -4.24 9.43 -0.52
N GLN A 88 -3.38 10.08 0.27
CA GLN A 88 -3.82 10.89 1.43
C GLN A 88 -4.80 12.01 1.01
N LYS A 89 -4.48 12.74 -0.06
CA LYS A 89 -5.33 13.81 -0.59
C LYS A 89 -6.70 13.27 -1.03
N ASN A 90 -6.73 12.15 -1.74
CA ASN A 90 -7.98 11.54 -2.19
C ASN A 90 -8.83 11.01 -1.01
N GLN A 91 -8.20 10.46 0.03
CA GLN A 91 -8.87 10.07 1.28
C GLN A 91 -9.51 11.29 1.98
N GLN A 92 -8.79 12.40 2.12
CA GLN A 92 -9.32 13.64 2.71
C GLN A 92 -10.51 14.19 1.90
N ILE A 93 -10.44 14.18 0.57
CA ILE A 93 -11.53 14.60 -0.31
C ILE A 93 -12.74 13.67 -0.15
N ALA A 94 -12.53 12.35 -0.10
CA ALA A 94 -13.61 11.38 0.09
C ALA A 94 -14.32 11.55 1.45
N VAL A 95 -13.56 11.73 2.55
CA VAL A 95 -14.12 11.98 3.89
C VAL A 95 -14.93 13.28 3.90
N SER A 96 -14.40 14.37 3.32
CA SER A 96 -15.13 15.65 3.22
C SER A 96 -16.41 15.51 2.38
N GLY A 97 -16.35 14.78 1.26
CA GLY A 97 -17.53 14.48 0.42
C GLY A 97 -18.61 13.69 1.16
N LEU A 98 -18.23 12.65 1.90
CA LEU A 98 -19.14 11.85 2.72
C LEU A 98 -19.76 12.67 3.86
N GLN A 99 -19.00 13.53 4.54
CA GLN A 99 -19.51 14.44 5.57
C GLN A 99 -20.52 15.44 4.99
N GLN A 100 -20.23 16.02 3.81
CA GLN A 100 -21.16 16.92 3.10
C GLN A 100 -22.42 16.18 2.65
N GLN A 101 -22.30 14.95 2.14
CA GLN A 101 -23.42 14.11 1.75
C GLN A 101 -24.31 13.76 2.96
N ALA A 102 -23.73 13.32 4.07
CA ALA A 102 -24.46 13.02 5.31
C ALA A 102 -25.19 14.27 5.84
N LYS A 103 -24.54 15.44 5.84
CA LYS A 103 -25.17 16.72 6.21
C LYS A 103 -26.36 17.06 5.30
N ARG A 104 -26.22 16.89 3.98
CA ARG A 104 -27.31 17.11 3.01
C ARG A 104 -28.47 16.13 3.24
N MET A 105 -28.18 14.84 3.40
CA MET A 105 -29.19 13.81 3.65
C MET A 105 -29.95 14.06 4.96
N LYS A 106 -29.27 14.47 6.05
CA LYS A 106 -29.94 14.87 7.29
C LYS A 106 -30.87 16.08 7.05
N LEU A 107 -30.37 17.17 6.46
CA LEU A 107 -31.19 18.37 6.20
C LEU A 107 -32.42 18.06 5.31
N GLN A 108 -32.27 17.18 4.31
CA GLN A 108 -33.39 16.72 3.48
C GLN A 108 -34.39 15.85 4.25
N SER A 109 -33.93 15.01 5.18
CA SER A 109 -34.79 14.23 6.08
C SER A 109 -35.56 15.13 7.05
N ASP A 110 -34.87 16.02 7.75
CA ASP A 110 -35.44 16.93 8.74
C ASP A 110 -36.47 17.88 8.08
N SER A 111 -36.18 18.35 6.86
CA SER A 111 -37.13 19.15 6.06
C SER A 111 -38.33 18.37 5.53
N LYS A 112 -38.21 17.05 5.31
CA LYS A 112 -39.29 16.20 4.81
C LYS A 112 -40.20 15.69 5.94
N TYR A 113 -39.66 15.52 7.14
CA TYR A 113 -40.35 14.98 8.30
C TYR A 113 -40.19 15.93 9.50
N PRO A 114 -40.88 17.09 9.51
CA PRO A 114 -40.73 18.09 10.57
C PRO A 114 -41.10 17.53 11.96
N PRO A 115 -40.42 17.92 13.05
CA PRO A 115 -40.60 17.36 14.39
C PRO A 115 -42.06 17.37 14.88
N LEU A 116 -42.42 16.37 15.69
CA LEU A 116 -43.72 16.31 16.36
C LEU A 116 -43.59 16.74 17.83
N GLN A 117 -44.69 17.20 18.41
CA GLN A 117 -44.80 17.53 19.83
C GLN A 117 -45.45 16.37 20.60
N CYS A 118 -45.24 16.29 21.90
CA CYS A 118 -46.05 15.42 22.76
C CYS A 118 -47.55 15.77 22.62
N GLY A 119 -48.44 14.77 22.78
CA GLY A 119 -49.86 14.90 22.49
C GLY A 119 -50.22 14.78 21.00
N THR A 120 -49.25 14.81 20.07
CA THR A 120 -49.56 14.61 18.65
C THR A 120 -50.03 13.18 18.41
N THR A 121 -51.26 13.00 17.92
CA THR A 121 -51.71 11.69 17.42
C THR A 121 -50.92 11.33 16.15
N VAL A 122 -50.38 10.11 16.11
CA VAL A 122 -49.61 9.55 15.00
C VAL A 122 -50.19 8.24 14.51
N THR A 123 -49.77 7.84 13.32
CA THR A 123 -50.04 6.56 12.67
C THR A 123 -48.71 5.85 12.43
N ILE A 124 -48.60 4.62 12.93
CA ILE A 124 -47.48 3.70 12.67
C ILE A 124 -47.87 2.82 11.46
N PRO A 125 -47.07 2.80 10.38
CA PRO A 125 -47.33 1.98 9.21
C PRO A 125 -46.88 0.53 9.46
N VAL A 126 -47.83 -0.35 9.77
CA VAL A 126 -47.62 -1.80 9.78
C VAL A 126 -48.04 -2.38 8.42
N PRO A 127 -47.27 -3.27 7.77
CA PRO A 127 -47.51 -3.62 6.36
C PRO A 127 -48.81 -4.37 6.03
N ASP A 128 -49.41 -5.07 7.01
CA ASP A 128 -50.26 -6.24 6.71
C ASP A 128 -51.78 -5.98 6.84
N VAL A 129 -52.25 -5.42 7.96
CA VAL A 129 -53.70 -5.33 8.26
C VAL A 129 -54.16 -3.96 8.74
N ASP A 130 -53.44 -3.27 9.63
CA ASP A 130 -53.97 -2.03 10.22
C ASP A 130 -52.94 -0.91 10.45
N ARG A 131 -53.41 0.33 10.23
CA ARG A 131 -52.66 1.58 10.44
C ARG A 131 -52.81 2.01 11.89
N SER A 132 -52.14 1.29 12.79
CA SER A 132 -52.20 1.53 14.23
C SER A 132 -51.94 2.98 14.61
N LYS A 133 -52.91 3.59 15.29
CA LYS A 133 -52.82 4.94 15.83
C LYS A 133 -52.28 4.92 17.26
N GLY A 134 -51.59 5.99 17.64
CA GLY A 134 -51.10 6.23 18.98
C GLY A 134 -50.83 7.71 19.20
N VAL A 135 -50.36 8.08 20.39
CA VAL A 135 -50.03 9.46 20.77
C VAL A 135 -48.54 9.58 21.10
N VAL A 136 -47.87 10.65 20.68
CA VAL A 136 -46.49 10.93 21.12
C VAL A 136 -46.51 11.29 22.60
N MET A 137 -45.85 10.49 23.43
CA MET A 137 -45.74 10.77 24.87
C MET A 137 -44.46 11.52 25.22
N GLU A 138 -43.36 11.17 24.57
CA GLU A 138 -42.01 11.64 24.91
C GLU A 138 -41.16 11.72 23.64
N VAL A 139 -40.26 12.70 23.60
CA VAL A 139 -39.20 12.81 22.59
C VAL A 139 -37.86 12.76 23.30
N THR A 140 -37.07 11.71 23.04
CA THR A 140 -35.76 11.48 23.67
C THR A 140 -34.73 12.50 23.14
N SER A 141 -33.63 12.72 23.88
CA SER A 141 -32.49 13.56 23.47
C SER A 141 -32.01 13.30 22.04
N ASP A 142 -32.10 12.05 21.61
CA ASP A 142 -31.56 11.54 20.35
C ASP A 142 -32.61 11.62 19.20
N ASN A 143 -33.65 12.45 19.37
CA ASN A 143 -34.75 12.68 18.42
C ASN A 143 -35.62 11.43 18.08
N PHE A 144 -35.66 10.44 18.97
CA PHE A 144 -36.61 9.32 18.89
C PHE A 144 -37.91 9.61 19.66
N TYR A 145 -39.00 8.95 19.24
CA TYR A 145 -40.37 9.18 19.70
C TYR A 145 -40.93 7.95 20.40
N LYS A 146 -41.43 8.13 21.63
CA LYS A 146 -42.10 7.12 22.45
C LYS A 146 -43.61 7.23 22.25
N ILE A 147 -44.26 6.16 21.81
CA ILE A 147 -45.67 6.19 21.37
C ILE A 147 -46.57 5.43 22.33
N GLY A 148 -47.59 6.13 22.86
CA GLY A 148 -48.65 5.59 23.69
C GLY A 148 -49.84 5.08 22.88
N THR A 149 -50.53 4.05 23.38
CA THR A 149 -51.74 3.47 22.79
C THR A 149 -52.74 3.08 23.87
N LYS A 150 -53.97 2.72 23.49
CA LYS A 150 -55.02 2.26 24.43
C LYS A 150 -54.68 0.98 25.20
N LYS A 151 -53.62 0.26 24.80
CA LYS A 151 -53.08 -0.93 25.48
C LYS A 151 -51.88 -0.60 26.39
N GLY A 152 -51.33 0.61 26.25
CA GLY A 152 -50.13 1.09 26.93
C GLY A 152 -49.06 1.61 25.99
N VAL A 153 -47.84 1.80 26.50
CA VAL A 153 -46.71 2.41 25.77
C VAL A 153 -45.96 1.38 24.94
N ILE A 154 -45.77 1.65 23.65
CA ILE A 154 -45.00 0.76 22.77
C ILE A 154 -43.52 0.79 23.17
N SER A 155 -42.96 -0.39 23.42
CA SER A 155 -41.56 -0.62 23.84
C SER A 155 -40.51 -0.20 22.80
N HIS A 156 -40.89 -0.05 21.53
CA HIS A 156 -40.01 0.44 20.47
C HIS A 156 -40.09 1.97 20.33
N LEU A 157 -38.92 2.62 20.29
CA LEU A 157 -38.79 4.04 20.00
C LEU A 157 -38.70 4.26 18.49
N TYR A 158 -39.50 5.20 17.97
CA TYR A 158 -39.60 5.45 16.53
C TYR A 158 -38.73 6.63 16.09
N SER A 159 -38.05 6.52 14.95
CA SER A 159 -37.45 7.66 14.29
C SER A 159 -38.52 8.45 13.52
N ARG A 160 -38.32 9.77 13.36
CA ARG A 160 -39.36 10.68 12.87
C ARG A 160 -39.93 10.31 11.49
N ASN A 161 -39.15 9.67 10.63
CA ASN A 161 -39.56 9.20 9.30
C ASN A 161 -40.38 7.89 9.30
N GLN A 162 -40.44 7.14 10.41
CA GLN A 162 -41.23 5.91 10.53
C GLN A 162 -42.69 6.16 10.87
N ILE A 163 -43.05 7.36 11.33
CA ILE A 163 -44.39 7.72 11.81
C ILE A 163 -45.00 8.88 11.00
N ALA A 164 -46.31 8.84 10.77
CA ALA A 164 -47.06 9.91 10.13
C ALA A 164 -47.96 10.62 11.15
N PRO A 165 -48.06 11.96 11.17
CA PRO A 165 -49.07 12.65 11.97
C PRO A 165 -50.48 12.29 11.48
N CYS A 166 -51.43 12.13 12.40
CA CYS A 166 -52.84 11.91 12.08
C CYS A 166 -53.61 13.21 12.28
N SER A 167 -54.53 13.54 11.37
CA SER A 167 -55.39 14.73 11.49
C SER A 167 -56.55 14.53 12.48
N THR A 168 -56.83 13.30 12.89
CA THR A 168 -57.85 12.97 13.90
C THR A 168 -57.18 12.71 15.24
N THR A 169 -57.59 13.39 16.31
CA THR A 169 -57.33 12.97 17.69
C THR A 169 -57.82 11.53 17.89
N PHE A 170 -57.03 10.70 18.58
CA PHE A 170 -57.34 9.28 18.82
C PHE A 170 -57.33 8.90 20.31
N LEU A 171 -56.47 9.56 21.07
CA LEU A 171 -56.12 9.28 22.46
C LEU A 171 -55.36 10.49 23.01
N GLU A 172 -55.71 10.97 24.20
CA GLU A 172 -54.91 11.97 24.92
C GLU A 172 -53.75 11.31 25.69
N ILE A 173 -52.82 12.11 26.22
CA ILE A 173 -51.61 11.58 26.90
C ILE A 173 -52.01 10.81 28.17
N GLU A 174 -52.97 11.35 28.90
CA GLU A 174 -53.48 10.87 30.19
C GLU A 174 -54.35 9.60 30.06
N GLU A 175 -54.78 9.24 28.85
CA GLU A 175 -55.54 8.01 28.57
C GLU A 175 -54.63 6.79 28.27
N VAL A 176 -53.31 6.96 28.26
CA VAL A 176 -52.34 5.88 28.03
C VAL A 176 -51.98 5.20 29.35
N ALA A 177 -52.06 3.87 29.39
CA ALA A 177 -51.57 3.08 30.53
C ALA A 177 -50.02 2.98 30.52
N ASP A 178 -49.39 3.08 31.69
CA ASP A 178 -47.92 2.96 31.84
C ASP A 178 -47.34 1.58 31.48
N ALA A 179 -48.20 0.58 31.23
CA ALA A 179 -47.79 -0.77 30.84
C ALA A 179 -47.03 -0.75 29.51
N SER A 180 -45.84 -1.37 29.46
CA SER A 180 -45.09 -1.50 28.21
C SER A 180 -45.62 -2.66 27.37
N VAL A 181 -45.89 -2.39 26.09
CA VAL A 181 -46.45 -3.36 25.13
C VAL A 181 -45.57 -3.50 23.89
N SER A 182 -45.68 -4.64 23.20
CA SER A 182 -45.11 -4.80 21.86
C SER A 182 -46.06 -4.19 20.81
N LEU A 183 -45.52 -3.79 19.64
CA LEU A 183 -46.34 -3.30 18.52
C LEU A 183 -47.41 -4.32 18.08
N ARG A 184 -47.14 -5.63 18.19
CA ARG A 184 -48.15 -6.66 17.91
C ARG A 184 -49.29 -6.66 18.93
N ALA A 185 -49.00 -6.44 20.22
CA ALA A 185 -50.00 -6.41 21.29
C ALA A 185 -50.77 -5.07 21.37
N ALA A 186 -50.18 -3.98 20.87
CA ALA A 186 -50.88 -2.71 20.68
C ALA A 186 -51.97 -2.78 19.59
N ASN A 187 -51.83 -3.73 18.66
CA ASN A 187 -52.64 -3.86 17.45
C ASN A 187 -53.58 -5.08 17.48
N SER A 188 -53.86 -5.64 18.66
CA SER A 188 -54.67 -6.85 18.90
C SER A 188 -55.79 -6.61 19.91
#